data_AF-A0A7J0E5J2-F1
#
_entry.id   AF-A0A7J0E5J2-F1
#
_cell.length_a   1.000
_cell.length_b   1.000
_cell.length_c   1.000
_cell.angle_alpha   90.00
_cell.angle_beta   90.00
_cell.angle_gamma   90.00
#
_symmetry.space_group_name_H-M   'P 1'
#
loop_
_entity.id
_entity.type
_entity.pdbx_description
1 polymer ?
#
loop_
_entity_poly.entity_id
_entity_poly.type
_entity_poly.pdbx_seq_one_letter_code
_entity_poly.pdbx_strand_id
1 'polypeptide(L)'
;MGKRQLKRVMESSPTPAKTREAIDLEGTPIREIFCLKKKTLNMREIEEREDCFILDFDPNDSLNLSQISKSKDLRNPNSPDLSVLAEKGQVACRDYPHSRHLCAKNRFESTPHESYCELCYCFVCDMVAPCKDWTGVAGHCHAIDNEAWKSQRKRMRRRK
;
A
#
# COMPACT_ATOMS: atom_id res chain seq x y z
N MET A 1 14.12 -48.14 -9.37
CA MET A 1 14.38 -47.12 -8.34
C MET A 1 13.45 -45.94 -8.60
N GLY A 2 12.61 -45.57 -7.63
CA GLY A 2 11.80 -44.34 -7.67
C GLY A 2 10.31 -44.51 -8.03
N LYS A 3 9.55 -45.31 -7.28
CA LYS A 3 8.08 -45.18 -7.27
C LYS A 3 7.73 -43.92 -6.44
N ARG A 4 7.35 -42.84 -7.12
CA ARG A 4 6.83 -41.62 -6.47
C ARG A 4 5.38 -41.91 -6.04
N GLN A 5 5.19 -42.12 -4.73
CA GLN A 5 3.89 -42.35 -4.12
C GLN A 5 3.01 -41.10 -4.26
N LEU A 6 1.80 -41.29 -4.77
CA LEU A 6 0.73 -40.32 -4.88
C LEU A 6 0.43 -39.67 -3.51
N LYS A 7 0.50 -38.34 -3.42
CA LYS A 7 -0.06 -37.56 -2.31
C LYS A 7 -1.58 -37.68 -2.37
N ARG A 8 -2.17 -38.33 -1.38
CA ARG A 8 -3.62 -38.42 -1.20
C ARG A 8 -4.08 -37.11 -0.54
N VAL A 9 -4.72 -36.24 -1.32
CA VAL A 9 -5.53 -35.14 -0.78
C VAL A 9 -6.78 -35.81 -0.20
N MET A 10 -6.88 -35.86 1.13
CA MET A 10 -8.09 -36.33 1.80
C MET A 10 -9.07 -35.15 1.86
N GLU A 11 -10.14 -35.30 1.09
CA GLU A 11 -11.33 -34.47 1.19
C GLU A 11 -12.13 -34.97 2.40
N SER A 12 -12.19 -34.18 3.48
CA SER A 12 -13.03 -34.51 4.63
C SER A 12 -14.08 -33.43 4.87
N SER A 13 -15.32 -33.80 4.59
CA SER A 13 -16.51 -33.25 5.24
C SER A 13 -16.50 -33.58 6.75
N PRO A 14 -17.24 -32.85 7.59
CA PRO A 14 -17.09 -32.94 9.04
C PRO A 14 -17.78 -34.20 9.56
N THR A 15 -17.00 -35.21 9.94
CA THR A 15 -17.44 -36.27 10.84
C THR A 15 -16.45 -36.42 11.99
N PRO A 16 -16.92 -36.67 13.23
CA PRO A 16 -16.07 -36.70 14.41
C PRO A 16 -15.40 -38.08 14.50
N ALA A 17 -14.20 -38.21 13.93
CA ALA A 17 -13.44 -39.46 13.95
C ALA A 17 -12.06 -39.25 14.57
N LYS A 18 -12.00 -39.53 15.88
CA LYS A 18 -10.86 -40.00 16.69
C LYS A 18 -9.48 -39.97 15.98
N THR A 19 -8.77 -38.85 16.10
CA THR A 19 -7.45 -38.66 15.48
C THR A 19 -6.37 -39.41 16.27
N ARG A 20 -5.55 -40.20 15.56
CA ARG A 20 -4.30 -40.77 16.09
C ARG A 20 -3.23 -39.68 16.00
N GLU A 21 -2.72 -39.23 17.14
CA GLU A 21 -1.71 -38.19 17.24
C GLU A 21 -0.38 -38.69 16.63
N ALA A 22 0.00 -38.15 15.49
CA ALA A 22 1.36 -38.31 14.96
C ALA A 22 2.21 -37.18 15.55
N ILE A 23 3.38 -37.51 16.11
CA ILE A 23 4.31 -36.54 16.70
C ILE A 23 5.50 -36.30 15.76
N ASP A 24 6.02 -35.08 15.75
CA ASP A 24 7.27 -34.76 15.06
C ASP A 24 8.50 -35.24 15.87
N LEU A 25 9.70 -35.05 15.30
CA LEU A 25 10.97 -35.47 15.93
C LEU A 25 11.25 -34.74 17.25
N GLU A 26 10.58 -33.61 17.50
CA GLU A 26 10.68 -32.78 18.71
C GLU A 26 9.54 -33.07 19.71
N GLY A 27 8.67 -34.05 19.43
CA GLY A 27 7.58 -34.46 20.31
C GLY A 27 6.34 -33.57 20.27
N THR A 28 6.26 -32.64 19.31
CA THR A 28 5.07 -31.80 19.12
C THR A 28 4.02 -32.57 18.29
N PRO A 29 2.74 -32.56 18.68
CA PRO A 29 1.67 -33.14 17.87
C PRO A 29 1.63 -32.47 16.48
N ILE A 30 1.76 -33.26 15.42
CA ILE A 30 1.62 -32.81 14.03
C ILE A 30 0.14 -32.45 13.83
N ARG A 31 -0.15 -31.15 13.83
CA ARG A 31 -1.48 -30.63 13.52
C ARG A 31 -1.72 -30.73 12.00
N GLU A 32 -2.95 -31.08 11.62
CA GLU A 32 -3.34 -31.10 10.21
C GLU A 32 -3.33 -29.68 9.64
N ILE A 33 -2.79 -29.50 8.44
CA ILE A 33 -2.76 -28.19 7.79
C ILE A 33 -4.17 -27.84 7.32
N PHE A 34 -4.76 -26.79 7.91
CA PHE A 34 -6.09 -26.32 7.54
C PHE A 34 -6.02 -25.40 6.30
N CYS A 35 -6.76 -25.75 5.25
CA CYS A 35 -6.91 -24.92 4.05
C CYS A 35 -8.32 -24.31 3.98
N LEU A 36 -8.41 -22.99 4.05
CA LEU A 36 -9.67 -22.27 3.96
C LEU A 36 -10.11 -22.11 2.51
N LYS A 37 -11.25 -22.73 2.17
CA LYS A 37 -11.75 -22.78 0.78
C LYS A 37 -12.65 -21.64 0.32
N LYS A 38 -13.22 -20.89 1.27
CA LYS A 38 -14.21 -19.84 0.98
C LYS A 38 -14.06 -18.69 1.96
N LYS A 39 -14.11 -17.46 1.42
CA LYS A 39 -14.08 -16.20 2.18
C LYS A 39 -15.26 -16.02 3.15
N THR A 40 -16.36 -16.76 2.97
CA THR A 40 -17.61 -16.61 3.73
C THR A 40 -17.70 -17.44 5.01
N LEU A 41 -16.71 -18.30 5.29
CA LEU A 41 -16.64 -19.01 6.57
C LEU A 41 -16.06 -18.06 7.63
N ASN A 42 -16.64 -18.06 8.84
CA ASN A 42 -16.31 -17.17 9.95
C ASN A 42 -14.80 -17.17 10.25
N MET A 43 -14.08 -16.22 9.66
CA MET A 43 -12.64 -16.02 9.83
C MET A 43 -12.25 -15.95 11.32
N ARG A 44 -13.11 -15.36 12.15
CA ARG A 44 -12.94 -15.28 13.61
C ARG A 44 -12.90 -16.66 14.30
N GLU A 45 -13.77 -17.58 13.91
CA GLU A 45 -13.79 -18.93 14.52
C GLU A 45 -12.56 -19.76 14.15
N ILE A 46 -11.96 -19.46 13.00
CA ILE A 46 -10.74 -20.12 12.53
C ILE A 46 -9.52 -19.51 13.22
N GLU A 47 -9.46 -18.18 13.34
CA GLU A 47 -8.41 -17.47 14.09
C GLU A 47 -8.37 -17.85 15.57
N GLU A 48 -9.51 -18.18 16.18
CA GLU A 48 -9.58 -18.66 17.56
C GLU A 48 -9.10 -20.12 17.73
N ARG A 49 -9.06 -20.90 16.65
CA ARG A 49 -8.76 -22.34 16.69
C ARG A 49 -7.38 -22.69 16.15
N GLU A 50 -6.95 -21.99 15.10
CA GLU A 50 -5.77 -22.31 14.31
C GLU A 50 -4.79 -21.14 14.31
N ASP A 51 -3.58 -21.38 14.81
CA ASP A 51 -2.49 -20.40 14.79
C ASP A 51 -1.97 -20.14 13.36
N CYS A 52 -2.15 -21.10 12.44
CA CYS A 52 -1.70 -21.06 11.04
C CYS A 52 -2.65 -21.81 10.11
N PHE A 53 -3.19 -21.14 9.08
CA PHE A 53 -4.00 -21.76 8.02
C PHE A 53 -3.64 -21.21 6.63
N ILE A 54 -3.87 -22.02 5.59
CA ILE A 54 -3.59 -21.66 4.20
C ILE A 54 -4.89 -21.17 3.54
N LEU A 55 -4.84 -20.02 2.87
CA LEU A 55 -5.94 -19.58 2.00
C LEU A 55 -5.81 -20.30 0.66
N ASP A 56 -6.86 -20.97 0.20
CA ASP A 56 -6.88 -21.57 -1.15
C ASP A 56 -7.32 -20.59 -2.25
N PHE A 57 -7.66 -19.35 -1.86
CA PHE A 57 -8.10 -18.26 -2.72
C PHE A 57 -7.19 -17.05 -2.58
N ASP A 58 -7.11 -16.21 -3.62
CA ASP A 58 -6.41 -14.94 -3.52
C ASP A 58 -7.22 -13.99 -2.62
N PRO A 59 -6.69 -13.55 -1.46
CA PRO A 59 -7.40 -12.60 -0.60
C PRO A 59 -7.75 -11.28 -1.30
N ASN A 60 -7.14 -10.98 -2.45
CA ASN A 60 -7.34 -9.78 -3.25
C ASN A 60 -8.27 -9.96 -4.46
N ASP A 61 -8.76 -11.18 -4.76
CA ASP A 61 -9.66 -11.45 -5.89
C ASP A 61 -10.99 -10.66 -5.85
N SER A 62 -11.36 -10.12 -4.67
CA SER A 62 -12.54 -9.24 -4.56
C SER A 62 -12.35 -7.85 -5.16
N LEU A 63 -11.13 -7.45 -5.55
CA LEU A 63 -10.93 -6.24 -6.33
C LEU A 63 -11.29 -6.52 -7.79
N ASN A 64 -12.55 -6.28 -8.16
CA ASN A 64 -13.01 -6.45 -9.54
C ASN A 64 -12.48 -5.32 -10.43
N LEU A 65 -11.19 -5.36 -10.78
CA LEU A 65 -10.53 -4.41 -11.67
C LEU A 65 -11.17 -4.41 -13.09
N SER A 66 -11.87 -5.49 -13.43
CA SER A 66 -12.61 -5.70 -14.67
C SER A 66 -13.80 -4.74 -14.86
N GLN A 67 -14.39 -4.25 -13.77
CA GLN A 67 -15.48 -3.25 -13.81
C GLN A 67 -15.00 -1.82 -13.98
N ILE A 68 -13.69 -1.56 -13.89
CA ILE A 68 -13.10 -0.25 -14.15
C ILE A 68 -13.00 -0.07 -15.66
N SER A 69 -14.17 0.11 -16.28
CA SER A 69 -14.30 0.33 -17.71
C SER A 69 -13.57 1.63 -18.06
N LYS A 70 -12.43 1.50 -18.74
CA LYS A 70 -11.70 2.64 -19.30
C LYS A 70 -12.47 3.15 -20.51
N SER A 71 -13.42 4.06 -20.33
CA SER A 71 -13.84 4.95 -21.42
C SER A 71 -12.72 5.97 -21.66
N LYS A 72 -11.59 5.51 -22.20
CA LYS A 72 -10.57 6.42 -22.73
C LYS A 72 -10.86 6.60 -24.22
N ASP A 73 -11.23 7.82 -24.59
CA ASP A 73 -11.10 8.26 -25.97
C ASP A 73 -9.61 8.24 -26.33
N LEU A 74 -9.15 7.14 -26.93
CA LEU A 74 -7.81 6.96 -27.48
C LEU A 74 -7.45 8.02 -28.54
N ARG A 75 -8.41 8.87 -28.93
CA ARG A 75 -8.27 9.99 -29.85
C ARG A 75 -7.91 11.31 -29.19
N ASN A 76 -7.94 11.41 -27.86
CA ASN A 76 -7.56 12.64 -27.15
C ASN A 76 -6.06 12.62 -26.79
N PRO A 77 -5.21 13.43 -27.44
CA PRO A 77 -3.78 13.50 -27.14
C PRO A 77 -3.48 14.07 -25.73
N ASN A 78 -4.48 14.66 -25.06
CA ASN A 78 -4.35 15.11 -23.66
C ASN A 78 -4.78 14.05 -22.63
N SER A 79 -5.13 12.83 -23.08
CA SER A 79 -5.46 11.76 -22.14
C SER A 79 -4.17 11.18 -21.53
N PRO A 80 -4.11 10.95 -20.20
CA PRO A 80 -2.90 10.42 -19.58
C PRO A 80 -2.65 8.98 -20.05
N ASP A 81 -1.42 8.67 -20.47
CA ASP A 81 -1.04 7.32 -20.95
C ASP A 81 -1.24 6.25 -19.86
N LEU A 82 -1.04 6.63 -18.60
CA LEU A 82 -1.10 5.75 -17.44
C LEU A 82 -2.29 6.10 -16.52
N SER A 83 -2.90 5.08 -15.91
CA SER A 83 -4.00 5.27 -14.95
C SER A 83 -3.88 4.25 -13.83
N VAL A 84 -3.92 4.74 -12.58
CA VAL A 84 -3.92 3.92 -11.37
C VAL A 84 -5.33 3.35 -11.18
N LEU A 85 -5.46 2.02 -11.17
CA LEU A 85 -6.74 1.33 -11.06
C LEU A 85 -7.12 0.98 -9.62
N ALA A 86 -6.12 0.81 -8.76
CA ALA A 86 -6.29 0.57 -7.35
C ALA A 86 -5.02 1.01 -6.60
N GLU A 87 -5.20 1.36 -5.32
CA GLU A 87 -4.14 1.73 -4.40
C GLU A 87 -4.41 1.03 -3.07
N LYS A 88 -3.37 0.47 -2.43
CA LYS A 88 -3.48 -0.16 -1.12
C LYS A 88 -2.34 0.34 -0.23
N GLY A 89 -2.68 0.77 0.98
CA GLY A 89 -1.72 1.28 1.97
C GLY A 89 -1.53 2.79 1.92
N GLN A 90 -0.50 3.28 2.61
CA GLN A 90 -0.17 4.71 2.69
C GLN A 90 0.74 5.14 1.54
N VAL A 91 0.49 6.31 0.96
CA VAL A 91 1.31 6.91 -0.08
C VAL A 91 2.16 8.03 0.51
N ALA A 92 3.48 7.89 0.46
CA ALA A 92 4.45 8.82 1.04
C ALA A 92 4.16 10.30 0.70
N CYS A 93 3.88 10.59 -0.56
CA CYS A 93 3.64 11.95 -1.07
C CYS A 93 2.21 12.49 -0.86
N ARG A 94 1.36 11.71 -0.18
CA ARG A 94 -0.04 12.09 0.12
C ARG A 94 -0.33 12.06 1.61
N ASP A 95 0.19 11.04 2.30
CA ASP A 95 -0.24 10.63 3.64
C ASP A 95 0.84 10.89 4.71
N TYR A 96 2.05 11.31 4.31
CA TYR A 96 3.13 11.72 5.21
C TYR A 96 3.58 13.17 4.96
N PRO A 97 4.24 13.83 5.92
CA PRO A 97 4.79 15.17 5.69
C PRO A 97 5.72 15.22 4.48
N HIS A 98 5.42 16.07 3.50
CA HIS A 98 6.17 16.19 2.25
C HIS A 98 6.37 17.65 1.82
N SER A 99 7.41 17.89 1.02
CA SER A 99 7.62 19.19 0.38
C SER A 99 6.52 19.44 -0.65
N ARG A 100 6.17 20.71 -0.86
CA ARG A 100 5.08 21.05 -1.79
C ARG A 100 5.28 20.55 -3.23
N HIS A 101 6.50 20.56 -3.74
CA HIS A 101 6.79 20.04 -5.09
C HIS A 101 6.55 18.52 -5.22
N LEU A 102 6.44 17.79 -4.11
CA LEU A 102 6.12 16.36 -4.08
C LEU A 102 4.64 16.09 -3.80
N CYS A 103 3.79 17.12 -3.60
CA CYS A 103 2.42 16.92 -3.17
C CYS A 103 1.58 16.18 -4.22
N ALA A 104 1.06 15.01 -3.86
CA ALA A 104 0.17 14.24 -4.73
C ALA A 104 -1.26 14.82 -4.80
N LYS A 105 -1.72 15.51 -3.73
CA LYS A 105 -3.05 16.16 -3.68
C LYS A 105 -3.08 17.43 -4.54
N ASN A 106 -2.07 18.28 -4.39
CA ASN A 106 -1.89 19.52 -5.14
C ASN A 106 -0.66 19.39 -6.04
N ARG A 107 -0.84 18.69 -7.17
CA ARG A 107 0.25 18.42 -8.12
C ARG A 107 0.90 19.71 -8.57
N PHE A 108 2.23 19.74 -8.51
CA PHE A 108 3.01 20.94 -8.78
C PHE A 108 2.82 21.48 -10.21
N GLU A 109 2.67 20.58 -11.18
CA GLU A 109 2.52 20.94 -12.61
C GLU A 109 1.12 21.46 -12.99
N SER A 110 0.08 21.10 -12.22
CA SER A 110 -1.32 21.38 -12.60
C SER A 110 -2.05 22.31 -11.64
N THR A 111 -1.44 22.66 -10.51
CA THR A 111 -2.05 23.53 -9.49
C THR A 111 -1.15 24.74 -9.22
N PRO A 112 -1.72 25.90 -8.85
CA PRO A 112 -0.93 27.05 -8.47
C PRO A 112 0.08 26.70 -7.38
N HIS A 113 1.32 27.17 -7.50
CA HIS A 113 2.40 26.84 -6.56
C HIS A 113 2.14 27.34 -5.13
N GLU A 114 1.08 28.10 -4.89
CA GLU A 114 0.66 28.52 -3.55
C GLU A 114 -0.24 27.49 -2.84
N SER A 115 -0.92 26.59 -3.57
CA SER A 115 -1.88 25.61 -3.04
C SER A 115 -1.26 24.44 -2.25
N TYR A 116 -1.40 24.37 -0.94
CA TYR A 116 -0.85 23.28 -0.12
C TYR A 116 -1.93 22.37 0.47
N CYS A 117 -1.53 21.16 0.90
CA CYS A 117 -2.38 20.30 1.72
C CYS A 117 -1.91 20.31 3.18
N GLU A 118 -2.68 19.70 4.07
CA GLU A 118 -2.40 19.62 5.51
C GLU A 118 -1.04 18.99 5.87
N LEU A 119 -0.49 18.16 4.97
CA LEU A 119 0.78 17.47 5.17
C LEU A 119 1.94 18.14 4.42
N CYS A 120 1.70 19.25 3.73
CA CYS A 120 2.77 20.00 3.08
C CYS A 120 3.64 20.74 4.11
N TYR A 121 4.95 20.75 3.88
CA TYR A 121 5.88 21.62 4.57
C TYR A 121 6.66 22.50 3.59
N CYS A 122 7.12 23.65 4.09
CA CYS A 122 8.04 24.51 3.37
C CYS A 122 9.43 23.87 3.28
N PHE A 123 9.86 23.53 2.06
CA PHE A 123 11.16 22.93 1.80
C PHE A 123 12.32 23.76 2.36
N VAL A 124 12.20 25.09 2.36
CA VAL A 124 13.27 25.99 2.79
C VAL A 124 13.32 26.14 4.33
N CYS A 125 12.16 26.24 4.97
CA CYS A 125 12.07 26.57 6.40
C CYS A 125 11.92 25.34 7.31
N ASP A 126 11.61 24.16 6.77
CA ASP A 126 11.29 22.93 7.54
C ASP A 126 10.19 23.16 8.58
N MET A 127 9.06 23.68 8.12
CA MET A 127 7.88 23.95 8.94
C MET A 127 6.63 23.79 8.08
N VAL A 128 5.50 23.51 8.72
CA VAL A 128 4.20 23.29 8.06
C VAL A 128 3.89 24.45 7.12
N ALA A 129 3.44 24.14 5.91
CA ALA A 129 3.05 25.16 4.94
C ALA A 129 1.74 25.84 5.40
N PRO A 130 1.60 27.15 5.21
CA PRO A 130 2.54 28.07 4.58
C PRO A 130 3.53 28.68 5.60
N CYS A 131 4.75 28.99 5.15
CA CYS A 131 5.69 29.81 5.93
C CYS A 131 5.50 31.31 5.66
N LYS A 132 6.25 32.18 6.34
CA LYS A 132 6.19 33.64 6.14
C LYS A 132 6.47 34.07 4.70
N ASP A 133 7.49 33.47 4.08
CA ASP A 133 7.89 33.79 2.70
C ASP A 133 7.28 32.79 1.69
N TRP A 134 6.06 32.31 1.95
CA TRP A 134 5.45 31.26 1.13
C TRP A 134 5.16 31.72 -0.30
N THR A 135 4.40 32.81 -0.46
CA THR A 135 3.90 33.30 -1.74
C THR A 135 4.83 34.32 -2.40
N GLY A 136 4.56 34.67 -3.66
CA GLY A 136 5.29 35.67 -4.44
C GLY A 136 6.21 35.06 -5.50
N VAL A 137 6.79 35.93 -6.35
CA VAL A 137 7.58 35.52 -7.54
C VAL A 137 8.76 34.61 -7.20
N ALA A 138 9.38 34.84 -6.04
CA ALA A 138 10.45 34.01 -5.48
C ALA A 138 10.02 33.35 -4.15
N GLY A 139 8.72 33.13 -3.99
CA GLY A 139 8.15 32.51 -2.79
C GLY A 139 8.67 31.09 -2.59
N HIS A 140 8.77 30.67 -1.33
CA HIS A 140 9.19 29.31 -0.97
C HIS A 140 8.23 28.22 -1.48
N CYS A 141 7.04 28.60 -1.92
CA CYS A 141 6.08 27.70 -2.54
C CYS A 141 6.59 27.17 -3.91
N HIS A 142 7.51 27.89 -4.56
CA HIS A 142 8.22 27.46 -5.78
C HIS A 142 9.45 26.58 -5.50
N ALA A 143 9.73 26.28 -4.23
CA ALA A 143 10.94 25.53 -3.87
C ALA A 143 10.87 24.07 -4.31
N ILE A 144 11.85 23.69 -5.14
CA ILE A 144 12.08 22.34 -5.67
C ILE A 144 13.42 21.78 -5.18
N ASP A 145 13.64 20.48 -5.34
CA ASP A 145 14.90 19.83 -4.95
C ASP A 145 16.06 20.11 -5.92
N ASN A 146 16.52 21.36 -5.94
CA ASN A 146 17.69 21.79 -6.71
C ASN A 146 18.75 22.44 -5.80
N GLU A 147 19.96 22.62 -6.33
CA GLU A 147 21.10 23.11 -5.56
C GLU A 147 20.90 24.53 -5.01
N ALA A 148 20.15 25.39 -5.71
CA ALA A 148 19.83 26.74 -5.25
C ALA A 148 18.95 26.72 -3.98
N TRP A 149 17.86 25.96 -4.00
CA TRP A 149 16.96 25.83 -2.85
C TRP A 149 17.59 25.05 -1.70
N LYS A 150 18.39 24.01 -1.98
CA LYS A 150 19.18 23.29 -0.96
C LYS A 150 20.13 24.23 -0.23
N SER A 151 20.79 25.13 -0.97
CA SER A 151 21.68 26.15 -0.39
C SER A 151 20.91 27.12 0.52
N GLN A 152 19.72 27.57 0.09
CA GLN A 152 18.86 28.44 0.90
C GLN A 152 18.36 27.72 2.17
N ARG A 153 17.93 26.46 2.06
CA ARG A 153 17.53 25.62 3.19
C ARG A 153 18.66 25.44 4.21
N LYS A 154 19.89 25.17 3.73
CA LYS A 154 21.08 25.06 4.59
C LYS A 154 21.37 26.36 5.34
N ARG A 155 21.20 27.51 4.67
CA ARG A 155 21.34 28.83 5.29
C ARG A 155 20.27 29.07 6.35
N MET A 156 19.02 28.70 6.11
CA MET A 156 17.93 28.87 7.09
C MET A 156 18.11 27.97 8.31
N ARG A 157 18.55 26.72 8.12
CA ARG A 157 18.86 25.80 9.23
C ARG A 157 19.97 26.31 10.15
N ARG A 158 20.94 27.07 9.65
CA ARG A 158 22.01 27.68 10.46
C ARG A 158 21.53 28.89 11.28
N ARG A 159 20.35 29.42 10.98
CA ARG A 159 19.77 30.60 11.65
C ARG A 159 18.70 30.23 12.69
N LYS A 160 18.31 28.96 12.74
CA LYS A 160 17.49 28.37 13.80
C LYS A 160 18.42 27.96 14.94
#